data_AF-A0A2V8RD03-F1
#
_entry.id   AF-A0A2V8RD03-F1
#
_cell.length_a   1.000
_cell.length_b   1.000
_cell.length_c   1.000
_cell.angle_alpha   90.00
_cell.angle_beta   90.00
_cell.angle_gamma   90.00
#
_symmetry.space_group_name_H-M   'P 1'
#
loop_
_entity.id
_entity.type
_entity.pdbx_description
1 polymer ?
#
loop_
_entity_poly.entity_id
_entity_poly.type
_entity_poly.pdbx_seq_one_letter_code
_entity_poly.pdbx_strand_id
1 'polypeptide(L)'
;MAVRVENQYEGKLPRNTVVNVESALASVPREHLRGIERLRIVSVITDPRAKVAAKGTELPGLYHPRQGVQGAWFEVAITPLVSANKPFHKRIIPRLSFKGNLSAVIFSLVGQHYHLTLRHSVKRGSVEPAVRSYVEKQLKAWNEQQHKFRAKLFKPLQPTLERWSRSLAKRAAAEKKRKG
;
A
#
# COMPACT_ATOMS: atom_id res chain seq x y z
N MET A 1 -20.57 -1.53 6.99
CA MET A 1 -20.38 -2.75 6.18
C MET A 1 -18.88 -3.08 6.21
N ALA A 2 -18.52 -4.31 6.56
CA ALA A 2 -17.12 -4.73 6.61
C ALA A 2 -16.71 -5.31 5.25
N VAL A 3 -15.55 -4.91 4.73
CA VAL A 3 -14.98 -5.50 3.51
C VAL A 3 -14.61 -6.95 3.80
N ARG A 4 -15.12 -7.90 3.01
CA ARG A 4 -14.83 -9.32 3.20
C ARG A 4 -13.41 -9.64 2.77
N VAL A 5 -12.62 -10.29 3.62
CA VAL A 5 -11.27 -10.76 3.27
C VAL A 5 -11.35 -12.22 2.82
N GLU A 6 -11.00 -12.50 1.57
CA GLU A 6 -10.97 -13.84 0.98
C GLU A 6 -9.52 -14.30 0.77
N ASN A 7 -9.17 -15.48 1.26
CA ASN A 7 -7.86 -16.07 1.01
C ASN A 7 -7.92 -17.08 -0.15
N GLN A 8 -7.26 -16.78 -1.26
CA GLN A 8 -7.05 -17.69 -2.40
C GLN A 8 -5.56 -17.96 -2.64
N TYR A 9 -4.73 -17.74 -1.62
CA TYR A 9 -3.31 -18.07 -1.69
C TYR A 9 -3.10 -19.56 -1.40
N GLU A 10 -2.49 -20.28 -2.34
CA GLU A 10 -2.25 -21.73 -2.25
C GLU A 10 -1.13 -22.10 -1.25
N GLY A 11 -0.29 -21.14 -0.84
CA GLY A 11 0.84 -21.37 0.05
C GLY A 11 0.58 -21.02 1.52
N LYS A 12 1.64 -21.11 2.34
CA LYS A 12 1.60 -20.61 3.71
C LYS A 12 1.70 -19.09 3.73
N LEU A 13 0.62 -18.41 4.10
CA LEU A 13 0.62 -16.96 4.26
C LEU A 13 1.67 -16.52 5.31
N PRO A 14 2.34 -15.37 5.10
CA PRO A 14 3.13 -14.75 6.16
C PRO A 14 2.31 -14.54 7.44
N ARG A 15 2.97 -14.61 8.59
CA ARG A 15 2.30 -14.51 9.90
C ARG A 15 1.46 -13.23 9.99
N ASN A 16 0.25 -13.36 10.50
CA ASN A 16 -0.71 -12.26 10.71
C ASN A 16 -1.13 -11.50 9.44
N THR A 17 -1.00 -12.10 8.24
CA THR A 17 -1.39 -11.40 7.00
C THR A 17 -2.84 -10.90 7.04
N VAL A 18 -3.80 -11.78 7.36
CA VAL A 18 -5.23 -11.41 7.45
C VAL A 18 -5.47 -10.32 8.50
N VAL A 19 -4.90 -10.48 9.70
CA VAL A 19 -4.99 -9.49 10.77
C VAL A 19 -4.42 -8.13 10.35
N ASN A 20 -3.32 -8.12 9.61
CA ASN A 20 -2.72 -6.89 9.09
C ASN A 20 -3.60 -6.23 8.02
N VAL A 21 -4.25 -7.03 7.16
CA VAL A 21 -5.23 -6.54 6.17
C VAL A 21 -6.41 -5.88 6.87
N GLU A 22 -7.02 -6.58 7.83
CA GLU A 22 -8.15 -6.07 8.60
C GLU A 22 -7.78 -4.80 9.39
N SER A 23 -6.61 -4.80 10.02
CA SER A 23 -6.06 -3.64 10.74
C SER A 23 -5.85 -2.43 9.82
N ALA A 24 -5.32 -2.65 8.60
CA ALA A 24 -5.17 -1.59 7.62
C ALA A 24 -6.55 -1.07 7.18
N LEU A 25 -7.49 -1.93 6.81
CA LEU A 25 -8.84 -1.53 6.41
C LEU A 25 -9.57 -0.78 7.53
N ALA A 26 -9.46 -1.22 8.78
CA ALA A 26 -10.08 -0.58 9.94
C ALA A 26 -9.51 0.82 10.24
N SER A 27 -8.28 1.12 9.82
CA SER A 27 -7.67 2.44 10.00
C SER A 27 -8.16 3.50 9.01
N VAL A 28 -8.84 3.08 7.94
CA VAL A 28 -9.35 3.97 6.90
C VAL A 28 -10.78 4.46 7.27
N PRO A 29 -11.15 5.71 6.94
CA PRO A 29 -12.54 6.17 7.05
C PRO A 29 -13.51 5.24 6.34
N ARG A 30 -14.65 4.92 6.97
CA ARG A 30 -15.65 3.95 6.47
C ARG A 30 -16.22 4.36 5.11
N GLU A 31 -16.26 5.65 4.87
CA GLU A 31 -16.80 6.34 3.71
C GLU A 31 -15.94 6.03 2.49
N HIS A 32 -14.63 5.88 2.67
CA HIS A 32 -13.71 5.49 1.61
C HIS A 32 -13.78 3.99 1.30
N LEU A 33 -14.41 3.20 2.16
CA LEU A 33 -14.66 1.78 1.95
C LEU A 33 -16.03 1.50 1.32
N ARG A 34 -16.85 2.55 1.12
CA ARG A 34 -18.23 2.41 0.65
C ARG A 34 -18.27 1.83 -0.77
N GLY A 35 -18.97 0.71 -0.93
CA GLY A 35 -19.14 0.07 -2.24
C GLY A 35 -18.04 -0.93 -2.60
N ILE A 36 -17.08 -1.16 -1.69
CA ILE A 36 -16.13 -2.28 -1.78
C ILE A 36 -16.74 -3.52 -1.12
N GLU A 37 -16.81 -4.61 -1.88
CA GLU A 37 -17.38 -5.87 -1.41
C GLU A 37 -16.33 -6.74 -0.70
N ARG A 38 -15.17 -6.90 -1.34
CA ARG A 38 -14.15 -7.87 -0.90
C ARG A 38 -12.72 -7.46 -1.25
N LEU A 39 -11.79 -8.04 -0.50
CA LEU A 39 -10.36 -8.06 -0.78
C LEU A 39 -9.91 -9.51 -0.86
N ARG A 40 -9.36 -9.89 -2.00
CA ARG A 40 -8.86 -11.22 -2.29
C ARG A 40 -7.34 -11.26 -2.19
N ILE A 41 -6.83 -12.21 -1.43
CA ILE A 41 -5.41 -12.48 -1.30
C ILE A 41 -5.05 -13.58 -2.29
N VAL A 42 -4.11 -13.30 -3.20
CA VAL A 42 -3.67 -14.20 -4.26
C VAL A 42 -2.15 -14.35 -4.25
N SER A 43 -1.62 -15.36 -4.95
CA SER A 43 -0.18 -15.52 -5.14
C SER A 43 0.37 -14.45 -6.09
N VAL A 44 -0.19 -14.39 -7.29
CA VAL A 44 0.15 -13.46 -8.37
C VAL A 44 -1.13 -13.00 -9.05
N ILE A 45 -1.17 -11.76 -9.52
CA ILE A 45 -2.29 -11.25 -10.32
C ILE A 45 -2.21 -11.84 -11.73
N THR A 46 -3.27 -12.52 -12.16
CA THR A 46 -3.33 -13.22 -13.44
C THR A 46 -4.03 -12.43 -14.54
N ASP A 47 -4.68 -11.31 -14.22
CA ASP A 47 -5.43 -10.49 -15.18
C ASP A 47 -4.56 -10.06 -16.39
N PRO A 48 -4.96 -10.42 -17.63
CA PRO A 48 -4.20 -10.09 -18.83
C PRO A 48 -4.00 -8.58 -19.07
N ARG A 49 -5.01 -7.75 -18.76
CA ARG A 49 -4.95 -6.30 -18.94
C ARG A 49 -3.94 -5.67 -18.01
N ALA A 50 -3.90 -6.18 -16.77
CA ALA A 50 -2.96 -5.74 -15.76
C ALA A 50 -1.51 -6.12 -16.12
N LYS A 51 -1.29 -7.33 -16.67
CA LYS A 51 0.05 -7.76 -17.12
C LYS A 51 0.62 -6.91 -18.25
N VAL A 52 -0.22 -6.53 -19.22
CA VAL A 52 0.18 -5.63 -20.32
C VAL A 52 0.54 -4.25 -19.78
N ALA A 53 -0.30 -3.69 -18.90
CA ALA A 53 -0.04 -2.38 -18.28
C ALA A 53 1.22 -2.36 -17.41
N ALA A 54 1.53 -3.48 -16.73
CA ALA A 54 2.68 -3.61 -15.87
C ALA A 54 4.01 -3.87 -16.62
N LYS A 55 3.99 -3.96 -17.96
CA LYS A 55 5.19 -4.21 -18.79
C LYS A 55 6.04 -5.39 -18.30
N GLY A 56 5.38 -6.46 -17.86
CA GLY A 56 6.06 -7.67 -17.36
C GLY A 56 6.57 -7.60 -15.91
N THR A 57 6.29 -6.52 -15.17
CA THR A 57 6.55 -6.48 -13.72
C THR A 57 5.38 -7.09 -12.95
N GLU A 58 5.69 -7.81 -11.87
CA GLU A 58 4.64 -8.38 -11.01
C GLU A 58 3.98 -7.26 -10.19
N LEU A 59 2.67 -7.12 -10.35
CA LEU A 59 1.90 -6.12 -9.59
C LEU A 59 1.63 -6.61 -8.17
N PRO A 60 1.81 -5.76 -7.15
CA PRO A 60 1.54 -6.14 -5.76
C PRO A 60 0.05 -6.04 -5.38
N GLY A 61 -0.76 -5.35 -6.18
CA GLY A 61 -2.20 -5.24 -5.99
C GLY A 61 -2.92 -4.73 -7.23
N LEU A 62 -4.20 -5.08 -7.37
CA LEU A 62 -5.07 -4.66 -8.47
C LEU A 62 -6.44 -4.21 -7.96
N TYR A 63 -6.90 -3.08 -8.48
CA TYR A 63 -8.23 -2.54 -8.22
C TYR A 63 -9.19 -2.96 -9.33
N HIS A 64 -10.30 -3.58 -8.94
CA HIS A 64 -11.40 -3.92 -9.83
C HIS A 64 -12.57 -2.97 -9.56
N PRO A 65 -12.84 -1.98 -10.44
CA PRO A 65 -13.96 -1.06 -10.28
C PRO A 65 -15.29 -1.80 -10.41
N ARG A 66 -16.37 -1.20 -9.88
CA ARG A 66 -17.73 -1.74 -9.97
C ARG A 66 -18.10 -2.01 -11.43
N GLN A 67 -18.57 -3.22 -11.72
CA GLN A 67 -19.06 -3.62 -13.05
C GLN A 67 -20.47 -4.19 -12.92
N GLY A 68 -21.46 -3.42 -13.39
CA GLY A 68 -22.87 -3.79 -13.32
C GLY A 68 -23.36 -4.04 -11.88
N VAL A 69 -23.74 -5.29 -11.60
CA VAL A 69 -24.25 -5.74 -10.29
C VAL A 69 -23.11 -5.99 -9.30
N GLN A 70 -21.94 -6.39 -9.78
CA GLN A 70 -20.79 -6.69 -8.92
C GLN A 70 -20.14 -5.40 -8.44
N GLY A 71 -20.08 -5.23 -7.12
CA GLY A 71 -19.40 -4.12 -6.47
C GLY A 71 -17.89 -4.12 -6.69
N ALA A 72 -17.26 -3.03 -6.26
CA ALA A 72 -15.82 -2.89 -6.42
C ALA A 72 -15.09 -3.87 -5.50
N TRP A 73 -13.93 -4.36 -5.92
CA TRP A 73 -13.15 -5.30 -5.12
C TRP A 73 -11.66 -5.20 -5.40
N PHE A 74 -10.87 -5.83 -4.54
CA PHE A 74 -9.42 -5.71 -4.55
C PHE A 74 -8.74 -7.07 -4.67
N GLU A 75 -7.61 -7.09 -5.36
CA GLU A 75 -6.64 -8.19 -5.32
C GLU A 75 -5.33 -7.73 -4.72
N VAL A 76 -4.76 -8.54 -3.83
CA VAL A 76 -3.44 -8.32 -3.24
C VAL A 76 -2.59 -9.56 -3.51
N ALA A 77 -1.48 -9.36 -4.22
CA ALA A 77 -0.54 -10.42 -4.55
C ALA A 77 0.54 -10.53 -3.46
N ILE A 78 0.70 -11.72 -2.89
CA ILE A 78 1.66 -11.96 -1.80
C ILE A 78 3.09 -12.16 -2.32
N THR A 79 3.26 -12.83 -3.46
CA THR A 79 4.59 -13.15 -4.01
C THR A 79 5.45 -11.90 -4.25
N PRO A 80 4.94 -10.82 -4.86
CA PRO A 80 5.71 -9.59 -5.08
C PRO A 80 6.06 -8.88 -3.76
N LEU A 81 5.20 -9.00 -2.75
CA LEU A 81 5.37 -8.35 -1.45
C LEU A 81 6.42 -9.02 -0.56
N VAL A 82 6.61 -10.34 -0.69
CA VAL A 82 7.55 -11.11 0.13
C VAL A 82 8.96 -11.13 -0.49
N SER A 83 9.14 -10.65 -1.73
CA SER A 83 10.41 -10.76 -2.47
C SER A 83 10.93 -12.21 -2.48
N ALA A 84 10.07 -13.17 -2.86
CA ALA A 84 10.34 -14.61 -2.75
C ALA A 84 11.67 -15.05 -3.42
N ASN A 85 12.12 -14.31 -4.44
CA ASN A 85 13.31 -14.62 -5.24
C ASN A 85 14.66 -14.12 -4.66
N LYS A 86 14.73 -13.66 -3.40
CA LYS A 86 16.02 -13.23 -2.80
C LYS A 86 16.67 -14.33 -1.93
N PRO A 87 18.02 -14.41 -1.86
CA PRO A 87 18.74 -15.33 -0.98
C PRO A 87 18.34 -15.16 0.50
N PHE A 88 18.44 -16.22 1.31
CA PHE A 88 17.95 -16.24 2.71
C PHE A 88 18.40 -15.05 3.57
N HIS A 89 19.64 -14.59 3.45
CA HIS A 89 20.17 -13.42 4.16
C HIS A 89 19.55 -12.07 3.71
N LYS A 90 19.01 -12.00 2.48
CA LYS A 90 18.26 -10.85 1.95
C LYS A 90 16.74 -10.95 2.17
N ARG A 91 16.23 -12.04 2.79
CA ARG A 91 14.81 -12.24 3.10
C ARG A 91 14.36 -11.58 4.41
N ILE A 92 15.29 -11.18 5.27
CA ILE A 92 14.97 -10.60 6.59
C ILE A 92 14.36 -9.20 6.44
N ILE A 93 14.97 -8.33 5.63
CA ILE A 93 14.49 -6.96 5.41
C ILE A 93 13.07 -6.95 4.77
N PRO A 94 12.79 -7.72 3.70
CA PRO A 94 11.45 -7.85 3.13
C PRO A 94 10.39 -8.40 4.10
N ARG A 95 10.77 -9.34 4.98
CA ARG A 95 9.86 -9.87 6.01
C ARG A 95 9.51 -8.82 7.06
N LEU A 96 10.47 -7.99 7.45
CA LEU A 96 10.27 -6.88 8.37
C LEU A 96 9.44 -5.75 7.73
N SER A 97 9.60 -5.52 6.42
CA SER A 97 8.83 -4.51 5.69
C SER A 97 7.49 -5.02 5.16
N PHE A 98 7.22 -6.34 5.20
CA PHE A 98 5.99 -6.94 4.66
C PHE A 98 4.72 -6.27 5.18
N LYS A 99 4.62 -6.05 6.50
CA LYS A 99 3.46 -5.38 7.11
C LYS A 99 3.25 -3.96 6.56
N GLY A 100 4.33 -3.20 6.41
CA GLY A 100 4.29 -1.83 5.87
C GLY A 100 3.94 -1.81 4.38
N ASN A 101 4.55 -2.69 3.60
CA ASN A 101 4.30 -2.81 2.16
C ASN A 101 2.86 -3.27 1.89
N LEU A 102 2.36 -4.26 2.63
CA LEU A 102 0.99 -4.73 2.55
C LEU A 102 -0.01 -3.60 2.85
N SER A 103 0.23 -2.84 3.92
CA SER A 103 -0.63 -1.70 4.28
C SER A 103 -0.59 -0.59 3.23
N ALA A 104 0.59 -0.31 2.66
CA ALA A 104 0.75 0.67 1.58
C ALA A 104 -0.03 0.26 0.32
N VAL A 105 -0.03 -1.03 -0.03
CA VAL A 105 -0.83 -1.56 -1.15
C VAL A 105 -2.32 -1.39 -0.88
N ILE A 106 -2.79 -1.78 0.32
CA ILE A 106 -4.19 -1.63 0.70
C ILE A 106 -4.62 -0.16 0.62
N PHE A 107 -3.83 0.76 1.18
CA PHE A 107 -4.13 2.19 1.10
C PHE A 107 -4.08 2.73 -0.33
N SER A 108 -3.22 2.20 -1.18
CA SER A 108 -3.20 2.56 -2.61
C SER A 108 -4.47 2.12 -3.31
N LEU A 109 -4.93 0.89 -3.07
CA LEU A 109 -6.17 0.35 -3.65
C LEU A 109 -7.40 1.11 -3.16
N VAL A 110 -7.46 1.45 -1.87
CA VAL A 110 -8.54 2.29 -1.34
C VAL A 110 -8.45 3.72 -1.87
N GLY A 111 -7.25 4.27 -2.01
CA GLY A 111 -7.04 5.60 -2.61
C GLY A 111 -7.50 5.65 -4.08
N GLN A 112 -7.21 4.60 -4.85
CA GLN A 112 -7.71 4.44 -6.22
C GLN A 112 -9.23 4.39 -6.24
N HIS A 113 -9.85 3.55 -5.40
CA HIS A 113 -11.30 3.50 -5.28
C HIS A 113 -11.90 4.87 -4.91
N TYR A 114 -11.34 5.54 -3.90
CA TYR A 114 -11.81 6.84 -3.45
C TYR A 114 -11.73 7.90 -4.55
N HIS A 115 -10.60 8.00 -5.26
CA HIS A 115 -10.41 9.03 -6.29
C HIS A 115 -11.04 8.71 -7.64
N LEU A 116 -11.26 7.43 -7.96
CA LEU A 116 -11.88 7.02 -9.23
C LEU A 116 -13.40 6.85 -9.12
N THR A 117 -13.92 6.51 -7.94
CA THR A 117 -15.33 6.13 -7.76
C THR A 117 -16.09 7.10 -6.88
N LEU A 118 -15.50 7.59 -5.79
CA LEU A 118 -16.23 8.42 -4.81
C LEU A 118 -16.01 9.93 -4.99
N ARG A 119 -14.81 10.33 -5.40
CA ARG A 119 -14.40 11.73 -5.52
C ARG A 119 -14.20 12.13 -6.97
N HIS A 120 -15.23 12.68 -7.59
CA HIS A 120 -15.20 13.12 -8.99
C HIS A 120 -14.42 14.43 -9.25
N SER A 121 -13.81 15.03 -8.23
CA SER A 121 -13.12 16.33 -8.35
C SER A 121 -11.68 16.25 -8.86
N VAL A 122 -11.14 15.04 -9.10
CA VAL A 122 -9.73 14.85 -9.49
C VAL A 122 -9.63 14.67 -11.00
N LYS A 123 -8.85 15.52 -11.67
CA LYS A 123 -8.59 15.40 -13.11
C LYS A 123 -7.82 14.10 -13.39
N ARG A 124 -8.11 13.45 -14.52
CA ARG A 124 -7.52 12.15 -14.89
C ARG A 124 -5.98 12.10 -14.83
N GLY A 125 -5.30 13.17 -15.25
CA GLY A 125 -3.83 13.28 -15.17
C GLY A 125 -3.25 13.51 -13.77
N SER A 126 -4.08 13.80 -12.77
CA SER A 126 -3.68 14.08 -11.38
C SER A 126 -4.06 12.97 -10.40
N VAL A 127 -4.60 11.85 -10.90
CA VAL A 127 -5.04 10.73 -10.06
C VAL A 127 -3.88 10.07 -9.34
N GLU A 128 -2.77 9.79 -10.03
CA GLU A 128 -1.62 9.13 -9.41
C GLU A 128 -0.98 9.98 -8.29
N PRO A 129 -0.71 11.29 -8.48
CA PRO A 129 -0.29 12.17 -7.37
C PRO A 129 -1.29 12.19 -6.20
N ALA A 130 -2.60 12.20 -6.49
CA ALA A 130 -3.62 12.22 -5.45
C ALA A 130 -3.63 10.91 -4.64
N VAL A 131 -3.55 9.76 -5.32
CA VAL A 131 -3.46 8.43 -4.68
C VAL A 131 -2.17 8.34 -3.86
N ARG A 132 -1.04 8.82 -4.37
CA ARG A 132 0.23 8.84 -3.63
C ARG A 132 0.13 9.65 -2.34
N SER A 133 -0.40 10.88 -2.43
CA SER A 133 -0.61 11.74 -1.27
C SER A 133 -1.55 11.10 -0.25
N TYR A 134 -2.60 10.42 -0.74
CA TYR A 134 -3.52 9.65 0.10
C TYR A 134 -2.79 8.54 0.86
N VAL A 135 -1.98 7.74 0.17
CA VAL A 135 -1.19 6.66 0.78
C VAL A 135 -0.24 7.20 1.84
N GLU A 136 0.50 8.27 1.55
CA GLU A 136 1.43 8.89 2.49
C GLU A 136 0.70 9.36 3.77
N LYS A 137 -0.47 9.99 3.62
CA LYS A 137 -1.31 10.41 4.74
C LYS A 137 -1.79 9.23 5.58
N GLN A 138 -2.32 8.18 4.95
CA GLN A 138 -2.84 7.01 5.67
C GLN A 138 -1.72 6.19 6.33
N LEU A 139 -0.57 6.03 5.67
CA LEU A 139 0.60 5.38 6.27
C LEU A 139 1.10 6.13 7.49
N LYS A 140 1.13 7.48 7.46
CA LYS A 140 1.50 8.27 8.63
C LYS A 140 0.53 8.04 9.78
N ALA A 141 -0.77 8.16 9.53
CA ALA A 141 -1.81 7.95 10.55
C ALA A 141 -1.76 6.53 11.14
N TRP A 142 -1.63 5.51 10.27
CA TRP A 142 -1.54 4.12 10.68
C TRP A 142 -0.27 3.83 11.48
N ASN A 143 0.89 4.34 11.08
CA ASN A 143 2.13 4.20 11.84
C ASN A 143 2.02 4.82 13.24
N GLU A 144 1.37 5.99 13.37
CA GLU A 144 1.13 6.61 14.67
C GLU A 144 0.21 5.75 15.56
N GLN A 145 -0.79 5.09 14.97
CA GLN A 145 -1.68 4.18 15.69
C GLN A 145 -1.01 2.86 16.10
N GLN A 146 -0.14 2.32 15.25
CA GLN A 146 0.57 1.05 15.50
C GLN A 146 1.71 1.21 16.52
N HIS A 147 2.33 2.40 16.58
CA HIS A 147 3.48 2.66 17.44
C HIS A 147 3.21 3.74 18.47
N LYS A 148 2.06 3.72 19.16
CA LYS A 148 1.67 4.75 20.14
C LYS A 148 2.76 5.15 21.12
N PHE A 149 3.54 4.18 21.61
CA PHE A 149 4.65 4.44 22.55
C PHE A 149 5.85 5.14 21.87
N ARG A 150 6.32 4.64 20.72
CA ARG A 150 7.43 5.26 19.97
C ARG A 150 7.00 6.61 19.39
N ALA A 151 5.76 6.74 18.91
CA ALA A 151 5.21 7.98 18.41
C ALA A 151 5.18 9.06 19.52
N LYS A 152 4.83 8.71 20.76
CA LYS A 152 4.92 9.65 21.89
C LYS A 152 6.36 10.08 22.19
N LEU A 153 7.33 9.17 22.06
CA LEU A 153 8.75 9.47 22.29
C LEU A 153 9.39 10.32 21.17
N PHE A 154 9.03 10.08 19.91
CA PHE A 154 9.66 10.72 18.75
C PHE A 154 8.89 11.92 18.19
N LYS A 155 7.61 12.12 18.54
CA LYS A 155 6.83 13.32 18.13
C LYS A 155 7.52 14.65 18.43
N PRO A 156 8.14 14.88 19.60
CA PRO A 156 8.84 16.13 19.89
C PRO A 156 10.08 16.34 18.99
N LEU A 157 10.68 15.23 18.52
CA LEU A 157 11.90 15.22 17.72
C LEU A 157 11.62 15.14 16.21
N GLN A 158 10.36 14.99 15.78
CA GLN A 158 10.00 15.00 14.36
C GLN A 158 10.51 16.23 13.59
N PRO A 159 10.36 17.48 14.08
CA PRO A 159 10.78 18.65 13.31
C PRO A 159 12.30 18.70 13.10
N THR A 160 13.09 18.21 14.06
CA THR A 160 14.56 18.17 13.92
C THR A 160 14.99 17.05 12.99
N LEU A 161 14.37 15.86 13.09
CA LEU A 161 14.62 14.75 12.17
C LEU A 161 14.22 15.08 10.72
N GLU A 162 13.12 15.80 10.50
CA GLU A 162 12.73 16.26 9.16
C GLU A 162 13.71 17.29 8.59
N ARG A 163 14.24 18.20 9.41
CA ARG A 163 15.28 19.15 8.97
C ARG A 163 16.56 18.40 8.57
N TRP A 164 16.96 17.41 9.35
CA TRP A 164 18.14 16.59 9.06
C TRP A 164 17.95 15.73 7.82
N SER A 165 16.78 15.09 7.65
CA SER A 165 16.49 14.29 6.45
C SER A 165 16.49 15.13 5.18
N ARG A 166 15.93 16.36 5.21
CA ARG A 166 15.98 17.31 4.10
C ARG A 166 17.42 17.74 3.79
N SER A 167 18.23 17.99 4.81
CA SER A 167 19.65 18.34 4.64
C SER A 167 20.44 17.18 4.01
N LEU A 168 20.23 15.95 4.47
CA LEU A 168 20.86 14.75 3.91
C LEU A 168 20.40 14.48 2.48
N ALA A 169 19.11 14.62 2.17
CA ALA A 169 18.59 14.46 0.82
C ALA A 169 19.16 15.50 -0.15
N LYS A 170 19.32 16.75 0.29
CA LYS A 170 20.00 17.80 -0.50
C LYS A 170 21.47 17.45 -0.76
N ARG A 171 22.20 16.96 0.25
CA ARG A 171 23.60 16.53 0.10
C ARG A 171 23.74 15.34 -0.86
N ALA A 172 22.89 14.33 -0.72
CA ALA A 172 22.87 13.16 -1.62
C ALA A 172 22.49 13.52 -3.06
N ALA A 173 21.55 14.45 -3.27
CA ALA A 173 21.20 14.95 -4.60
C ALA A 173 22.34 15.75 -5.24
N ALA A 174 23.08 16.54 -4.44
CA ALA A 174 24.26 17.27 -4.89
C ALA A 174 25.41 16.32 -5.26
N GLU A 175 25.66 15.27 -4.47
CA GLU A 175 26.66 14.25 -4.81
C GLU A 175 26.30 13.45 -6.07
N LYS A 176 25.03 13.11 -6.26
CA LYS A 176 24.58 12.45 -7.50
C LYS A 176 24.81 13.32 -8.74
N LYS A 177 24.57 14.63 -8.64
CA LYS A 177 24.87 15.59 -9.72
C LYS A 177 26.36 15.84 -9.95
N ARG A 178 27.21 15.47 -8.98
CA ARG A 178 28.66 15.66 -9.03
C ARG A 178 29.40 14.41 -9.54
N LYS A 179 28.72 13.26 -9.54
CA LYS A 179 29.24 11.96 -9.99
C LYS A 179 28.65 11.48 -11.33
N GLY A 180 27.66 12.17 -11.88
CA GLY A 180 27.13 11.95 -13.22
C GLY A 180 27.36 13.19 -14.06
#